data_AF-A0ABD0YQG7-F1
#
_entry.id   AF-A0ABD0YQG7-F1
#
_cell.length_a   1.000
_cell.length_b   1.000
_cell.length_c   1.000
_cell.angle_alpha   90.00
_cell.angle_beta   90.00
_cell.angle_gamma   90.00
#
_symmetry.space_group_name_H-M   'P 1'
#
loop_
_entity.id
_entity.type
_entity.pdbx_description
1 polymer ?
#
loop_
_entity_poly.entity_id
_entity_poly.type
_entity_poly.pdbx_seq_one_letter_code
_entity_poly.pdbx_strand_id
1 'polypeptide(L)'
;DNEEETLHLNASDLGDIPARYTIPAIRNHEFPIVGVYIDPRVVPGFKYRVRPIQEYWFSHQGCKEQWLFKGKALELQSVGRGYSRRITFTPDFGCLNDNPYYFWSDSRPDGFAFELEVISPGDKFTVFDADHVAAGILEIIQNQTAQEEIGHRILKSGEIEKTVRVRAICKVEWFEDDDHVVLPMAGVAVSTRNKNGCTTKIIGAAFGSHPRRGYTLTPGINRKLRSTVVRGDSISDVPTIYSISGLDTHELPVIGTYIDPRILPGFHYRVRPAGHKRRHLFRGNALRLVSIGLGYGKRITFAPDPGCLNSPDNYFWSDSHPDGLGFEPSAVRTGMKFAIFTGEQKLGEAHVFRADAPQVEQKQELVIVSGPDCLTIVKHIHVDVTCHVTMDTTGAGGKFLEPHDMRVSGTAIVAKNKFQTEAEIIRLENIGLDSQLNVLFFTQLNELVFYPL
;
A
#
# COMPACT_ATOMS: atom_id res chain seq x y z
N ASP A 1 -2.89 -47.87 24.80
CA ASP A 1 -1.85 -48.66 24.12
C ASP A 1 -1.49 -48.00 22.80
N ASN A 2 -0.62 -46.98 22.85
CA ASN A 2 0.04 -46.43 21.67
C ASN A 2 1.53 -46.60 21.96
N GLU A 3 2.18 -47.58 21.33
CA GLU A 3 3.63 -47.66 21.29
C GLU A 3 4.13 -46.38 20.61
N GLU A 4 4.82 -45.53 21.37
CA GLU A 4 5.37 -44.26 20.88
C GLU A 4 6.52 -44.56 19.91
N GLU A 5 6.27 -44.39 18.60
CA GLU A 5 7.26 -44.66 17.55
C GLU A 5 8.44 -43.69 17.66
N THR A 6 9.59 -44.18 18.13
CA THR A 6 10.88 -43.49 17.97
C THR A 6 11.25 -43.41 16.49
N LEU A 7 11.82 -42.29 16.06
CA LEU A 7 12.32 -42.14 14.69
C LEU A 7 13.78 -42.56 14.61
N HIS A 8 14.07 -43.49 13.69
CA HIS A 8 15.44 -43.89 13.36
C HIS A 8 15.90 -43.14 12.12
N LEU A 9 16.92 -42.30 12.28
CA LEU A 9 17.47 -41.47 11.21
C LEU A 9 18.87 -41.97 10.85
N ASN A 10 19.15 -42.02 9.55
CA ASN A 10 20.44 -42.49 9.04
C ASN A 10 21.00 -41.51 8.01
N ALA A 11 22.10 -40.86 8.37
CA ALA A 11 22.72 -39.84 7.52
C ALA A 11 23.38 -40.42 6.26
N SER A 12 23.69 -41.73 6.25
CA SER A 12 24.22 -42.38 5.03
C SER A 12 23.20 -42.37 3.89
N ASP A 13 21.90 -42.38 4.22
CA ASP A 13 20.82 -42.42 3.23
C ASP A 13 20.70 -41.08 2.48
N LEU A 14 21.30 -40.03 3.06
CA LEU A 14 21.42 -38.69 2.47
C LEU A 14 22.72 -38.51 1.68
N GLY A 15 23.57 -39.54 1.60
CA GLY A 15 24.92 -39.45 1.02
C GLY A 15 25.90 -38.64 1.87
N ASP A 16 25.63 -38.46 3.15
CA ASP A 16 26.50 -37.74 4.10
C ASP A 16 27.32 -38.72 4.96
N ILE A 17 28.08 -38.19 5.93
CA ILE A 17 28.89 -38.96 6.88
C ILE A 17 28.02 -40.03 7.56
N PRO A 18 28.39 -41.33 7.52
CA PRO A 18 27.59 -42.40 8.10
C PRO A 18 27.41 -42.21 9.61
N ALA A 19 26.19 -41.87 10.03
CA ALA A 19 25.80 -41.72 11.43
C ALA A 19 24.32 -42.09 11.59
N ARG A 20 23.99 -42.74 12.70
CA ARG A 20 22.64 -43.16 13.04
C ARG A 20 22.18 -42.49 14.31
N TYR A 21 20.94 -42.02 14.30
CA TYR A 21 20.31 -41.34 15.42
C TYR A 21 18.96 -41.98 15.71
N THR A 22 18.62 -42.09 16.98
CA THR A 22 17.27 -42.46 17.43
C THR A 22 16.75 -41.26 18.20
N ILE A 23 15.66 -40.66 17.72
CA ILE A 23 15.07 -39.47 18.33
C ILE A 23 13.60 -39.74 18.71
N PRO A 24 13.03 -38.98 19.65
CA PRO A 24 11.60 -38.99 19.91
C PRO A 24 10.77 -38.64 18.66
N ALA A 25 9.51 -39.08 18.63
CA ALA A 25 8.57 -38.69 17.60
C ALA A 25 8.43 -37.15 17.54
N ILE A 26 8.38 -36.61 16.32
CA ILE A 26 8.07 -35.20 16.06
C ILE A 26 6.70 -35.08 15.40
N ARG A 27 6.19 -33.85 15.25
CA ARG A 27 4.91 -33.63 14.59
C ARG A 27 5.05 -33.91 13.09
N ASN A 28 3.99 -34.39 12.44
CA ASN A 28 4.01 -34.77 11.02
C ASN A 28 4.42 -33.65 10.05
N HIS A 29 4.24 -32.38 10.45
CA HIS A 29 4.61 -31.19 9.66
C HIS A 29 6.03 -30.69 9.97
N GLU A 30 6.76 -31.33 10.86
CA GLU A 30 8.11 -30.93 11.27
C GLU A 30 9.18 -31.78 10.57
N PHE A 31 10.39 -31.22 10.47
CA PHE A 31 11.55 -31.85 9.86
C PHE A 31 12.69 -31.99 10.88
N PRO A 32 13.26 -33.19 11.07
CA PRO A 32 14.31 -33.40 12.07
C PRO A 32 15.69 -32.96 11.59
N ILE A 33 16.46 -32.38 12.51
CA ILE A 33 17.88 -32.07 12.37
C ILE A 33 18.64 -32.54 13.61
N VAL A 34 19.62 -33.42 13.44
CA VAL A 34 20.44 -33.93 14.56
C VAL A 34 21.83 -34.32 14.06
N GLY A 35 22.89 -33.76 14.68
CA GLY A 35 24.26 -34.03 14.29
C GLY A 35 24.51 -33.78 12.80
N VAL A 36 24.91 -34.80 12.04
CA VAL A 36 25.09 -34.69 10.58
C VAL A 36 23.82 -34.94 9.77
N TYR A 37 22.74 -35.46 10.38
CA TYR A 37 21.48 -35.68 9.69
C TYR A 37 20.69 -34.38 9.58
N ILE A 38 20.41 -33.96 8.34
CA ILE A 38 19.58 -32.81 8.00
C ILE A 38 18.48 -33.31 7.07
N ASP A 39 17.21 -33.26 7.49
CA ASP A 39 16.11 -33.67 6.62
C ASP A 39 16.21 -32.95 5.25
N PRO A 40 16.15 -33.67 4.12
CA PRO A 40 16.29 -33.09 2.78
C PRO A 40 15.29 -31.98 2.44
N ARG A 41 14.17 -31.90 3.17
CA ARG A 41 13.17 -30.85 3.03
C ARG A 41 13.58 -29.54 3.71
N VAL A 42 14.60 -29.55 4.58
CA VAL A 42 15.18 -28.34 5.16
C VAL A 42 16.15 -27.72 4.16
N VAL A 43 15.74 -26.62 3.55
CA VAL A 43 16.43 -25.99 2.43
C VAL A 43 16.67 -24.50 2.74
N PRO A 44 17.90 -23.99 2.55
CA PRO A 44 18.17 -22.56 2.68
C PRO A 44 17.33 -21.69 1.72
N GLY A 45 16.89 -20.52 2.23
CA GLY A 45 16.02 -19.57 1.54
C GLY A 45 14.55 -19.66 1.93
N PHE A 46 14.14 -20.69 2.69
CA PHE A 46 12.81 -20.78 3.30
C PHE A 46 12.86 -20.39 4.78
N LYS A 47 11.71 -19.97 5.33
CA LYS A 47 11.60 -19.65 6.75
C LYS A 47 11.16 -20.88 7.56
N TYR A 48 11.74 -21.02 8.73
CA TYR A 48 11.42 -22.09 9.67
C TYR A 48 11.28 -21.56 11.08
N ARG A 49 10.29 -22.08 11.82
CA ARG A 49 10.30 -22.04 13.29
C ARG A 49 11.07 -23.25 13.78
N VAL A 50 11.83 -23.07 14.86
CA VAL A 50 12.69 -24.13 15.37
C VAL A 50 12.43 -24.34 16.85
N ARG A 51 12.31 -25.60 17.26
CA ARG A 51 12.31 -26.00 18.66
C ARG A 51 13.26 -27.17 18.88
N PRO A 52 13.86 -27.32 20.07
CA PRO A 52 14.52 -28.56 20.44
C PRO A 52 13.53 -29.72 20.43
N ILE A 53 13.98 -30.89 20.00
CA ILE A 53 13.27 -32.15 20.28
C ILE A 53 13.54 -32.46 21.75
N GLN A 54 12.48 -32.69 22.53
CA GLN A 54 12.59 -33.02 23.96
C GLN A 54 11.84 -34.33 24.19
N GLU A 55 12.41 -35.19 25.02
CA GLU A 55 11.67 -36.32 25.58
C GLU A 55 10.47 -35.83 26.42
N TYR A 56 9.38 -36.57 26.31
CA TYR A 56 8.08 -36.34 26.95
C TYR A 56 8.13 -36.20 28.49
N TRP A 57 9.24 -36.55 29.14
CA TRP A 57 9.40 -36.40 30.59
C TRP A 57 9.49 -34.93 31.05
N PHE A 58 9.98 -34.01 30.20
CA PHE A 58 10.02 -32.59 30.54
C PHE A 58 8.66 -31.88 30.39
N SER A 59 7.77 -32.37 29.52
CA SER A 59 6.45 -31.79 29.31
C SER A 59 5.47 -32.01 30.49
N HIS A 60 5.73 -32.99 31.35
CA HIS A 60 4.90 -33.29 32.52
C HIS A 60 5.11 -32.36 33.72
N GLN A 61 6.15 -31.51 33.71
CA GLN A 61 6.36 -30.48 34.74
C GLN A 61 5.65 -29.16 34.42
N GLY A 62 4.76 -29.12 33.42
CA GLY A 62 4.06 -27.89 33.01
C GLY A 62 4.97 -26.89 32.30
N CYS A 63 6.15 -27.30 31.87
CA CYS A 63 7.06 -26.48 31.08
C CYS A 63 6.49 -26.28 29.67
N LYS A 64 6.17 -25.02 29.33
CA LYS A 64 5.75 -24.65 27.98
C LYS A 64 6.85 -25.00 26.98
N GLU A 65 6.45 -25.51 25.82
CA GLU A 65 7.32 -25.81 24.68
C GLU A 65 8.25 -24.63 24.37
N GLN A 66 9.56 -24.89 24.36
CA GLN A 66 10.57 -23.85 24.19
C GLN A 66 10.96 -23.70 22.72
N TRP A 67 10.41 -22.68 22.08
CA TRP A 67 10.82 -22.32 20.73
C TRP A 67 12.10 -21.47 20.75
N LEU A 68 13.04 -21.78 19.86
CA LEU A 68 14.17 -20.90 19.60
C LEU A 68 13.68 -19.58 19.00
N PHE A 69 14.51 -18.54 19.14
CA PHE A 69 14.28 -17.23 18.54
C PHE A 69 12.91 -16.62 18.89
N LYS A 70 12.42 -16.90 20.11
CA LYS A 70 11.11 -16.46 20.61
C LYS A 70 9.94 -16.94 19.72
N GLY A 71 10.10 -18.07 19.03
CA GLY A 71 9.08 -18.63 18.15
C GLY A 71 8.94 -17.95 16.79
N LYS A 72 9.84 -17.02 16.44
CA LYS A 72 9.85 -16.41 15.11
C LYS A 72 10.26 -17.43 14.05
N ALA A 73 9.56 -17.42 12.91
CA ALA A 73 10.05 -18.10 11.72
C ALA A 73 11.11 -17.23 11.05
N LEU A 74 12.34 -17.73 10.95
CA LEU A 74 13.44 -17.01 10.34
C LEU A 74 13.88 -17.72 9.07
N GLU A 75 14.33 -16.95 8.07
CA GLU A 75 14.87 -17.50 6.83
C GLU A 75 16.19 -18.22 7.10
N LEU A 76 16.28 -19.49 6.73
CA LEU A 76 17.50 -20.28 6.84
C LEU A 76 18.49 -19.82 5.76
N GLN A 77 19.63 -19.24 6.15
CA GLN A 77 20.63 -18.77 5.21
C GLN A 77 21.58 -19.87 4.77
N SER A 78 22.01 -20.72 5.71
CA SER A 78 22.99 -21.76 5.41
C SER A 78 22.95 -22.89 6.43
N VAL A 79 23.27 -24.08 5.94
CA VAL A 79 23.64 -25.25 6.73
C VAL A 79 25.14 -25.48 6.53
N GLY A 80 25.91 -25.42 7.61
CA GLY A 80 27.36 -25.56 7.60
C GLY A 80 27.83 -26.96 7.17
N ARG A 81 29.15 -27.12 7.00
CA ARG A 81 29.80 -28.41 6.72
C ARG A 81 30.48 -28.97 7.98
N GLY A 82 30.68 -30.28 8.03
CA GLY A 82 31.43 -30.97 9.10
C GLY A 82 30.57 -31.92 9.95
N TYR A 83 31.15 -32.44 11.03
CA TYR A 83 30.48 -33.37 11.95
C TYR A 83 29.38 -32.72 12.81
N SER A 84 29.50 -31.40 13.01
CA SER A 84 28.45 -30.56 13.55
C SER A 84 28.10 -29.50 12.51
N ARG A 85 26.81 -29.34 12.23
CA ARG A 85 26.32 -28.41 11.20
C ARG A 85 25.90 -27.12 11.87
N ARG A 86 26.63 -26.04 11.56
CA ARG A 86 26.19 -24.70 11.96
C ARG A 86 24.95 -24.32 11.16
N ILE A 87 23.82 -24.20 11.81
CA ILE A 87 22.58 -23.72 11.21
C ILE A 87 22.50 -22.22 11.43
N THR A 88 22.44 -21.45 10.35
CA THR A 88 22.46 -19.97 10.42
C THR A 88 21.23 -19.39 9.74
N PHE A 89 20.53 -18.50 10.44
CA PHE A 89 19.35 -17.80 9.97
C PHE A 89 19.62 -16.32 9.73
N THR A 90 18.73 -15.68 8.97
CA THR A 90 18.85 -14.26 8.63
C THR A 90 18.81 -13.38 9.90
N PRO A 91 19.80 -12.48 10.09
CA PRO A 91 19.83 -11.56 11.23
C PRO A 91 18.71 -10.53 11.14
N ASP A 92 18.40 -9.90 12.28
CA ASP A 92 17.55 -8.71 12.29
C ASP A 92 18.23 -7.55 11.52
N PHE A 93 17.43 -6.61 11.04
CA PHE A 93 17.92 -5.45 10.31
C PHE A 93 18.96 -4.67 11.14
N GLY A 94 20.14 -4.42 10.57
CA GLY A 94 21.24 -3.74 11.25
C GLY A 94 22.17 -4.64 12.06
N CYS A 95 21.88 -5.94 12.19
CA CYS A 95 22.66 -6.90 12.99
C CYS A 95 23.55 -7.83 12.15
N LEU A 96 24.01 -7.40 10.96
CA LEU A 96 24.75 -8.28 10.04
C LEU A 96 26.04 -8.85 10.66
N ASN A 97 26.75 -8.04 11.46
CA ASN A 97 28.04 -8.41 12.07
C ASN A 97 27.91 -9.07 13.45
N ASP A 98 26.70 -9.08 14.04
CA ASP A 98 26.41 -9.67 15.34
C ASP A 98 25.09 -10.44 15.24
N ASN A 99 25.14 -11.57 14.53
CA ASN A 99 23.98 -12.40 14.28
C ASN A 99 23.80 -13.43 15.42
N PRO A 100 22.80 -13.28 16.30
CA PRO A 100 22.54 -14.26 17.36
C PRO A 100 21.76 -15.48 16.85
N TYR A 101 21.29 -15.47 15.60
CA TYR A 101 20.39 -16.48 15.05
C TYR A 101 21.15 -17.62 14.39
N TYR A 102 21.94 -18.34 15.18
CA TYR A 102 22.56 -19.59 14.78
C TYR A 102 22.67 -20.58 15.94
N PHE A 103 22.80 -21.86 15.61
CA PHE A 103 23.13 -22.91 16.56
C PHE A 103 23.84 -24.07 15.84
N TRP A 104 24.28 -25.05 16.60
CA TRP A 104 24.92 -26.26 16.08
C TRP A 104 23.95 -27.44 16.18
N SER A 105 23.83 -28.22 15.12
CA SER A 105 22.86 -29.33 15.02
C SER A 105 23.05 -30.44 16.06
N ASP A 106 24.19 -30.50 16.73
CA ASP A 106 24.52 -31.45 17.82
C ASP A 106 24.51 -30.81 19.22
N SER A 107 24.14 -29.52 19.33
CA SER A 107 24.05 -28.84 20.63
C SER A 107 22.95 -29.41 21.55
N ARG A 108 22.13 -30.33 21.02
CA ARG A 108 21.12 -31.11 21.74
C ARG A 108 21.23 -32.58 21.31
N PRO A 109 21.14 -33.55 22.24
CA PRO A 109 21.27 -34.96 21.93
C PRO A 109 20.16 -35.46 20.99
N ASP A 110 18.93 -35.00 21.21
CA ASP A 110 17.77 -35.37 20.39
C ASP A 110 17.59 -34.48 19.15
N GLY A 111 18.44 -33.45 19.02
CA GLY A 111 18.38 -32.49 17.91
C GLY A 111 17.22 -31.48 17.98
N PHE A 112 16.77 -31.06 16.80
CA PHE A 112 15.82 -29.97 16.60
C PHE A 112 14.74 -30.35 15.58
N ALA A 113 13.54 -29.82 15.79
CA ALA A 113 12.41 -29.94 14.88
C ALA A 113 12.19 -28.59 14.18
N PHE A 114 12.11 -28.63 12.85
CA PHE A 114 11.90 -27.47 11.98
C PHE A 114 10.48 -27.46 11.45
N GLU A 115 9.73 -26.40 11.69
CA GLU A 115 8.39 -26.17 11.13
C GLU A 115 8.47 -25.13 10.03
N LEU A 116 8.05 -25.49 8.81
CA LEU A 116 8.08 -24.62 7.63
C LEU A 116 7.05 -23.48 7.75
N GLU A 117 7.44 -22.26 7.39
CA GLU A 117 6.53 -21.11 7.31
C GLU A 117 6.74 -20.37 5.96
N VAL A 118 5.90 -20.64 4.95
CA VAL A 118 6.00 -19.97 3.64
C VAL A 118 5.18 -18.68 3.53
N ILE A 119 4.26 -18.48 4.48
CA ILE A 119 3.54 -17.22 4.70
C ILE A 119 3.62 -16.79 6.17
N SER A 120 3.88 -15.51 6.41
CA SER A 120 4.05 -14.92 7.73
C SER A 120 3.03 -13.80 7.98
N PRO A 121 2.69 -13.50 9.25
CA PRO A 121 2.01 -12.26 9.60
C PRO A 121 2.71 -11.03 8.99
N GLY A 122 1.93 -10.12 8.40
CA GLY A 122 2.40 -8.95 7.68
C GLY A 122 2.68 -9.18 6.19
N ASP A 123 2.67 -10.43 5.69
CA ASP A 123 2.78 -10.69 4.26
C ASP A 123 1.55 -10.14 3.53
N LYS A 124 1.79 -9.49 2.39
CA LYS A 124 0.75 -8.78 1.62
C LYS A 124 0.62 -9.36 0.22
N PHE A 125 -0.61 -9.43 -0.27
CA PHE A 125 -0.95 -10.02 -1.54
C PHE A 125 -1.97 -9.17 -2.30
N THR A 126 -1.95 -9.29 -3.63
CA THR A 126 -3.03 -8.86 -4.51
C THR A 126 -3.91 -10.07 -4.81
N VAL A 127 -5.22 -9.92 -4.64
CA VAL A 127 -6.24 -10.95 -4.79
C VAL A 127 -6.76 -10.90 -6.22
N PHE A 128 -6.72 -12.03 -6.91
CA PHE A 128 -7.31 -12.23 -8.24
C PHE A 128 -8.42 -13.26 -8.16
N ASP A 129 -9.54 -13.00 -8.83
CA ASP A 129 -10.63 -13.96 -8.94
C ASP A 129 -10.31 -15.10 -9.94
N ALA A 130 -11.31 -15.94 -10.20
CA ALA A 130 -11.18 -17.09 -11.09
C ALA A 130 -10.93 -16.69 -12.56
N ASP A 131 -11.34 -15.49 -12.96
CA ASP A 131 -11.15 -14.94 -14.31
C ASP A 131 -9.83 -14.15 -14.44
N HIS A 132 -8.98 -14.19 -13.40
CA HIS A 132 -7.72 -13.46 -13.30
C HIS A 132 -7.90 -11.94 -13.32
N VAL A 133 -9.04 -11.45 -12.88
CA VAL A 133 -9.29 -10.02 -12.63
C VAL A 133 -8.93 -9.71 -11.17
N ALA A 134 -8.25 -8.58 -10.95
CA ALA A 134 -7.90 -8.18 -9.59
C ALA A 134 -9.17 -7.78 -8.82
N ALA A 135 -9.41 -8.45 -7.71
CA ALA A 135 -10.60 -8.30 -6.89
C ALA A 135 -10.33 -7.53 -5.59
N GLY A 136 -9.08 -7.45 -5.15
CA GLY A 136 -8.74 -6.79 -3.88
C GLY A 136 -7.29 -6.93 -3.49
N ILE A 137 -6.99 -6.53 -2.26
CA ILE A 137 -5.69 -6.73 -1.60
C ILE A 137 -5.88 -7.39 -0.24
N LEU A 138 -4.84 -8.08 0.21
CA LEU A 138 -4.88 -8.91 1.41
C LEU A 138 -3.61 -8.75 2.24
N GLU A 139 -3.75 -8.72 3.56
CA GLU A 139 -2.65 -8.83 4.52
C GLU A 139 -2.88 -10.00 5.48
N ILE A 140 -1.87 -10.84 5.66
CA ILE A 140 -1.91 -11.95 6.64
C ILE A 140 -1.79 -11.36 8.05
N ILE A 141 -2.77 -11.64 8.91
CA ILE A 141 -2.74 -11.20 10.32
C ILE A 141 -2.10 -12.30 11.17
N GLN A 142 -2.50 -13.55 10.97
CA GLN A 142 -2.10 -14.67 11.82
C GLN A 142 -2.24 -16.00 11.11
N ASN A 143 -1.28 -16.91 11.30
CA ASN A 143 -1.40 -18.31 10.86
C ASN A 143 -2.26 -19.09 11.87
N GLN A 144 -3.28 -19.83 11.39
CA GLN A 144 -4.21 -20.57 12.26
C GLN A 144 -3.69 -21.95 12.64
N THR A 145 -2.96 -22.60 11.74
CA THR A 145 -2.38 -23.93 11.93
C THR A 145 -0.95 -23.95 11.41
N ALA A 146 -0.18 -24.96 11.79
CA ALA A 146 1.10 -25.25 11.15
C ALA A 146 0.89 -25.43 9.63
N GLN A 147 1.90 -25.06 8.85
CA GLN A 147 1.84 -25.14 7.39
C GLN A 147 2.39 -26.50 6.94
N GLU A 148 1.59 -27.22 6.15
CA GLU A 148 1.90 -28.61 5.80
C GLU A 148 2.51 -28.68 4.40
N GLU A 149 3.77 -29.09 4.30
CA GLU A 149 4.41 -29.38 3.01
C GLU A 149 3.75 -30.63 2.38
N ILE A 150 3.08 -30.44 1.25
CA ILE A 150 2.43 -31.50 0.48
C ILE A 150 3.18 -31.84 -0.82
N GLY A 151 4.19 -31.05 -1.18
CA GLY A 151 5.04 -31.33 -2.32
C GLY A 151 6.35 -30.55 -2.29
N HIS A 152 7.41 -31.17 -2.80
CA HIS A 152 8.75 -30.59 -2.94
C HIS A 152 9.33 -31.09 -4.25
N ARG A 153 9.73 -30.17 -5.13
CA ARG A 153 10.45 -30.50 -6.36
C ARG A 153 11.58 -29.53 -6.64
N ILE A 154 12.63 -30.05 -7.26
CA ILE A 154 13.71 -29.26 -7.84
C ILE A 154 13.40 -29.13 -9.33
N LEU A 155 13.22 -27.90 -9.80
CA LEU A 155 12.94 -27.60 -11.20
C LEU A 155 14.20 -27.77 -12.05
N LYS A 156 14.03 -27.96 -13.37
CA LYS A 156 15.16 -28.06 -14.32
C LYS A 156 16.09 -26.84 -14.28
N SER A 157 15.57 -25.68 -13.89
CA SER A 157 16.31 -24.43 -13.68
C SER A 157 17.22 -24.45 -12.44
N GLY A 158 17.11 -25.48 -11.58
CA GLY A 158 17.76 -25.54 -10.26
C GLY A 158 17.01 -24.79 -9.15
N GLU A 159 15.86 -24.21 -9.47
CA GLU A 159 14.96 -23.60 -8.49
C GLU A 159 14.26 -24.68 -7.65
N ILE A 160 13.95 -24.34 -6.41
CA ILE A 160 13.31 -25.26 -5.47
C ILE A 160 11.89 -24.77 -5.23
N GLU A 161 10.91 -25.62 -5.50
CA GLU A 161 9.51 -25.31 -5.30
C GLU A 161 8.93 -26.18 -4.18
N LYS A 162 8.31 -25.52 -3.20
CA LYS A 162 7.54 -26.15 -2.13
C LYS A 162 6.06 -25.84 -2.31
N THR A 163 5.24 -26.88 -2.29
CA THR A 163 3.78 -26.79 -2.28
C THR A 163 3.30 -27.04 -0.86
N VAL A 164 2.61 -26.07 -0.28
CA VAL A 164 2.31 -26.04 1.16
C VAL A 164 0.84 -25.70 1.37
N ARG A 165 0.13 -26.49 2.19
CA ARG A 165 -1.24 -26.18 2.60
C ARG A 165 -1.20 -25.14 3.72
N VAL A 166 -1.97 -24.07 3.56
CA VAL A 166 -1.97 -22.93 4.48
C VAL A 166 -3.37 -22.57 4.96
N ARG A 167 -3.45 -22.14 6.23
CA ARG A 167 -4.65 -21.57 6.85
C ARG A 167 -4.27 -20.36 7.69
N ALA A 168 -4.90 -19.22 7.45
CA ALA A 168 -4.58 -17.96 8.11
C ALA A 168 -5.81 -17.10 8.33
N ILE A 169 -5.74 -16.18 9.29
CA ILE A 169 -6.64 -15.04 9.40
C ILE A 169 -6.00 -13.90 8.62
N CYS A 170 -6.80 -13.24 7.79
CA CYS A 170 -6.33 -12.15 6.94
C CYS A 170 -7.28 -10.96 6.97
N LYS A 171 -6.72 -9.77 6.73
CA LYS A 171 -7.46 -8.55 6.45
C LYS A 171 -7.56 -8.42 4.93
N VAL A 172 -8.77 -8.37 4.40
CA VAL A 172 -9.03 -8.21 2.96
C VAL A 172 -9.69 -6.87 2.71
N GLU A 173 -9.18 -6.13 1.73
CA GLU A 173 -9.79 -4.94 1.14
C GLU A 173 -10.25 -5.33 -0.25
N TRP A 174 -11.56 -5.43 -0.46
CA TRP A 174 -12.11 -5.68 -1.79
C TRP A 174 -12.07 -4.40 -2.61
N PHE A 175 -11.93 -4.49 -3.93
CA PHE A 175 -11.96 -3.30 -4.78
C PHE A 175 -13.38 -2.83 -5.09
N GLU A 176 -14.36 -3.74 -5.04
CA GLU A 176 -15.78 -3.42 -5.21
C GLU A 176 -16.34 -2.64 -4.00
N ASP A 177 -15.91 -3.01 -2.79
CA ASP A 177 -16.34 -2.43 -1.53
C ASP A 177 -15.13 -1.81 -0.82
N ASP A 178 -15.10 -0.50 -0.60
CA ASP A 178 -14.02 0.23 0.13
C ASP A 178 -13.86 -0.18 1.62
N ASP A 179 -14.48 -1.28 2.01
CA ASP A 179 -14.44 -1.83 3.36
C ASP A 179 -13.35 -2.89 3.52
N HIS A 180 -12.80 -2.93 4.74
CA HIS A 180 -11.88 -3.97 5.16
C HIS A 180 -12.61 -5.03 5.99
N VAL A 181 -12.46 -6.30 5.60
CA VAL A 181 -13.04 -7.41 6.35
C VAL A 181 -11.94 -8.33 6.85
N VAL A 182 -12.04 -8.75 8.12
CA VAL A 182 -11.16 -9.78 8.69
C VAL A 182 -11.85 -11.12 8.58
N LEU A 183 -11.20 -12.07 7.91
CA LEU A 183 -11.80 -13.37 7.60
C LEU A 183 -10.75 -14.49 7.55
N PRO A 184 -11.15 -15.75 7.82
CA PRO A 184 -10.26 -16.89 7.65
C PRO A 184 -10.06 -17.20 6.16
N MET A 185 -8.83 -17.57 5.81
CA MET A 185 -8.39 -17.98 4.49
C MET A 185 -7.77 -19.36 4.53
N ALA A 186 -8.11 -20.21 3.56
CA ALA A 186 -7.43 -21.46 3.29
C ALA A 186 -7.01 -21.53 1.83
N GLY A 187 -5.87 -22.16 1.54
CA GLY A 187 -5.38 -22.31 0.18
C GLY A 187 -4.13 -23.18 0.09
N VAL A 188 -3.55 -23.25 -1.11
CA VAL A 188 -2.28 -23.92 -1.37
C VAL A 188 -1.26 -22.86 -1.76
N ALA A 189 -0.25 -22.67 -0.92
CA ALA A 189 0.90 -21.83 -1.22
C ALA A 189 1.91 -22.59 -2.07
N VAL A 190 2.29 -22.01 -3.21
CA VAL A 190 3.39 -22.45 -4.06
C VAL A 190 4.53 -21.47 -3.86
N SER A 191 5.57 -21.91 -3.17
CA SER A 191 6.71 -21.10 -2.77
C SER A 191 7.94 -21.54 -3.57
N THR A 192 8.45 -20.64 -4.41
CA THR A 192 9.58 -20.92 -5.31
C THR A 192 10.79 -20.12 -4.87
N ARG A 193 11.87 -20.82 -4.55
CA ARG A 193 13.17 -20.25 -4.20
C ARG A 193 14.07 -20.23 -5.42
N ASN A 194 14.56 -19.03 -5.75
CA ASN A 194 15.58 -18.78 -6.77
C ASN A 194 16.80 -18.06 -6.16
N LYS A 195 17.73 -17.59 -7.00
CA LYS A 195 18.94 -16.87 -6.53
C LYS A 195 18.61 -15.52 -5.86
N ASN A 196 17.47 -14.93 -6.18
CA ASN A 196 17.05 -13.60 -5.72
C ASN A 196 16.17 -13.67 -4.46
N GLY A 197 15.87 -14.87 -3.95
CA GLY A 197 15.07 -15.08 -2.76
C GLY A 197 13.91 -16.05 -3.00
N CYS A 198 12.92 -15.99 -2.11
CA CYS A 198 11.74 -16.83 -2.17
C CYS A 198 10.51 -16.01 -2.56
N THR A 199 9.70 -16.54 -3.47
CA THR A 199 8.43 -15.92 -3.89
C THR A 199 7.30 -16.90 -3.64
N THR A 200 6.27 -16.46 -2.91
CA THR A 200 5.12 -17.30 -2.55
C THR A 200 3.86 -16.78 -3.24
N LYS A 201 3.20 -17.65 -3.99
CA LYS A 201 1.87 -17.41 -4.58
C LYS A 201 0.89 -18.37 -3.90
N ILE A 202 -0.34 -17.94 -3.63
CA ILE A 202 -1.39 -18.84 -3.11
C ILE A 202 -2.40 -19.08 -4.23
N ILE A 203 -2.74 -20.34 -4.47
CA ILE A 203 -3.74 -20.77 -5.45
C ILE A 203 -4.90 -21.47 -4.75
N GLY A 204 -6.07 -21.42 -5.40
CA GLY A 204 -7.28 -22.03 -4.85
C GLY A 204 -7.69 -21.44 -3.50
N ALA A 205 -7.37 -20.17 -3.26
CA ALA A 205 -7.69 -19.51 -2.01
C ALA A 205 -9.22 -19.39 -1.84
N ALA A 206 -9.67 -19.67 -0.63
CA ALA A 206 -11.05 -19.56 -0.20
C ALA A 206 -11.11 -18.73 1.07
N PHE A 207 -12.13 -17.87 1.16
CA PHE A 207 -12.29 -16.86 2.19
C PHE A 207 -13.59 -17.10 2.98
N GLY A 208 -13.49 -17.65 4.19
CA GLY A 208 -14.66 -17.94 5.03
C GLY A 208 -15.83 -18.59 4.28
N SER A 209 -17.02 -18.00 4.41
CA SER A 209 -18.24 -18.38 3.71
C SER A 209 -18.48 -17.62 2.40
N HIS A 210 -17.46 -16.92 1.87
CA HIS A 210 -17.60 -16.13 0.66
C HIS A 210 -18.05 -17.01 -0.52
N PRO A 211 -19.05 -16.58 -1.31
CA PRO A 211 -19.69 -17.43 -2.33
C PRO A 211 -18.73 -17.78 -3.47
N ARG A 212 -17.85 -16.85 -3.85
CA ARG A 212 -16.81 -17.07 -4.86
C ARG A 212 -15.64 -17.83 -4.24
N ARG A 213 -15.09 -18.81 -4.97
CA ARG A 213 -13.95 -19.64 -4.59
C ARG A 213 -12.92 -19.66 -5.70
N GLY A 214 -11.71 -20.15 -5.40
CA GLY A 214 -10.68 -20.32 -6.42
C GLY A 214 -9.83 -19.09 -6.65
N TYR A 215 -9.73 -18.20 -5.66
CA TYR A 215 -8.92 -17.00 -5.76
C TYR A 215 -7.44 -17.35 -5.89
N THR A 216 -6.70 -16.45 -6.53
CA THR A 216 -5.26 -16.50 -6.67
C THR A 216 -4.65 -15.29 -5.99
N LEU A 217 -3.70 -15.52 -5.07
CA LEU A 217 -3.00 -14.46 -4.34
C LEU A 217 -1.57 -14.37 -4.85
N THR A 218 -1.22 -13.25 -5.45
CA THR A 218 0.15 -12.95 -5.88
C THR A 218 0.82 -12.01 -4.89
N PRO A 219 2.13 -12.20 -4.61
CA PRO A 219 2.83 -11.44 -3.59
C PRO A 219 2.92 -9.95 -3.94
N GLY A 220 2.78 -9.11 -2.91
CA GLY A 220 2.80 -7.66 -3.03
C GLY A 220 1.43 -7.02 -3.27
N ILE A 221 1.33 -5.72 -3.00
CA ILE A 221 0.13 -4.91 -3.24
C ILE A 221 0.26 -4.21 -4.58
N ASN A 222 -0.70 -4.43 -5.48
CA ASN A 222 -0.82 -3.69 -6.72
C ASN A 222 -2.14 -2.91 -6.78
N ARG A 223 -2.18 -1.74 -6.14
CA ARG A 223 -3.32 -0.82 -6.19
C ARG A 223 -3.65 -0.32 -7.59
N LYS A 224 -2.74 -0.48 -8.57
CA LYS A 224 -2.99 -0.07 -9.97
C LYS A 224 -4.06 -0.92 -10.64
N LEU A 225 -4.35 -2.10 -10.10
CA LEU A 225 -5.38 -3.00 -10.62
C LEU A 225 -6.75 -2.74 -10.01
N ARG A 226 -6.88 -1.72 -9.16
CA ARG A 226 -8.18 -1.29 -8.65
C ARG A 226 -9.01 -0.80 -9.83
N SER A 227 -10.22 -1.36 -9.95
CA SER A 227 -11.21 -0.94 -10.93
C SER A 227 -12.29 -0.12 -10.26
N THR A 228 -12.68 0.97 -10.90
CA THR A 228 -13.76 1.86 -10.48
C THR A 228 -14.91 1.70 -11.46
N VAL A 229 -16.04 1.16 -10.98
CA VAL A 229 -17.25 1.04 -11.78
C VAL A 229 -18.07 2.33 -11.64
N VAL A 230 -18.42 2.93 -12.77
CA VAL A 230 -19.21 4.16 -12.84
C VAL A 230 -20.44 3.94 -13.68
N ARG A 231 -21.55 4.60 -13.30
CA ARG A 231 -22.85 4.43 -13.96
C ARG A 231 -23.42 5.78 -14.35
N GLY A 232 -23.87 5.93 -15.59
CA GLY A 232 -24.41 7.21 -16.06
C GLY A 232 -25.76 7.57 -15.43
N ASP A 233 -26.57 6.58 -15.05
CA ASP A 233 -27.83 6.79 -14.34
C ASP A 233 -27.64 7.43 -12.96
N SER A 234 -26.54 7.13 -12.26
CA SER A 234 -26.23 7.72 -10.95
C SER A 234 -25.95 9.22 -11.01
N ILE A 235 -25.71 9.77 -12.20
CA ILE A 235 -25.49 11.20 -12.44
C ILE A 235 -26.61 11.82 -13.29
N SER A 236 -27.73 11.12 -13.44
CA SER A 236 -28.87 11.52 -14.30
C SER A 236 -28.48 11.72 -15.79
N ASP A 237 -27.51 10.95 -16.29
CA ASP A 237 -27.12 10.88 -17.69
C ASP A 237 -27.57 9.54 -18.32
N VAL A 238 -27.13 9.24 -19.54
CA VAL A 238 -27.44 8.00 -20.26
C VAL A 238 -27.07 6.78 -19.39
N PRO A 239 -27.94 5.76 -19.22
CA PRO A 239 -27.76 4.62 -18.30
C PRO A 239 -26.73 3.59 -18.80
N THR A 240 -25.51 4.04 -19.05
CA THR A 240 -24.33 3.23 -19.40
C THR A 240 -23.53 2.85 -18.17
N ILE A 241 -22.88 1.69 -18.19
CA ILE A 241 -21.97 1.25 -17.12
C ILE A 241 -20.58 1.12 -17.71
N TYR A 242 -19.59 1.76 -17.07
CA TYR A 242 -18.18 1.65 -17.45
C TYR A 242 -17.34 1.17 -16.27
N SER A 243 -16.21 0.56 -16.58
CA SER A 243 -15.21 0.11 -15.61
C SER A 243 -13.87 0.75 -15.97
N ILE A 244 -13.32 1.54 -15.04
CA ILE A 244 -12.06 2.27 -15.22
C ILE A 244 -11.02 1.64 -14.31
N SER A 245 -9.92 1.13 -14.85
CA SER A 245 -8.82 0.60 -14.05
C SER A 245 -7.66 1.59 -13.96
N GLY A 246 -7.00 1.65 -12.79
CA GLY A 246 -5.76 2.41 -12.62
C GLY A 246 -5.91 3.89 -12.24
N LEU A 247 -7.11 4.31 -11.85
CA LEU A 247 -7.31 5.59 -11.16
C LEU A 247 -6.65 5.58 -9.78
N ASP A 248 -6.10 6.72 -9.41
CA ASP A 248 -5.69 6.97 -8.03
C ASP A 248 -6.87 7.49 -7.20
N THR A 249 -6.83 7.28 -5.88
CA THR A 249 -7.96 7.58 -4.97
C THR A 249 -8.35 9.05 -4.90
N HIS A 250 -7.47 9.95 -5.36
CA HIS A 250 -7.70 11.39 -5.42
C HIS A 250 -8.26 11.85 -6.77
N GLU A 251 -8.33 10.97 -7.76
CA GLU A 251 -8.73 11.31 -9.12
C GLU A 251 -10.24 11.08 -9.31
N LEU A 252 -10.85 12.02 -10.04
CA LEU A 252 -12.25 11.98 -10.41
C LEU A 252 -12.41 11.25 -11.76
N PRO A 253 -13.27 10.22 -11.86
CA PRO A 253 -13.42 9.41 -13.06
C PRO A 253 -14.14 10.13 -14.21
N VAL A 254 -13.62 9.95 -15.43
CA VAL A 254 -14.25 10.36 -16.70
C VAL A 254 -14.10 9.26 -17.75
N ILE A 255 -15.20 8.80 -18.34
CA ILE A 255 -15.20 7.84 -19.46
C ILE A 255 -16.52 7.85 -20.21
N GLY A 256 -16.47 7.90 -21.55
CA GLY A 256 -17.67 7.85 -22.39
C GLY A 256 -18.68 8.94 -22.01
N THR A 257 -19.90 8.54 -21.68
CA THR A 257 -20.96 9.46 -21.18
C THR A 257 -20.79 9.85 -19.72
N TYR A 258 -19.98 9.16 -18.93
CA TYR A 258 -19.83 9.44 -17.50
C TYR A 258 -18.75 10.51 -17.26
N ILE A 259 -19.13 11.56 -16.54
CA ILE A 259 -18.22 12.55 -15.96
C ILE A 259 -18.60 12.68 -14.48
N ASP A 260 -17.64 12.50 -13.57
CA ASP A 260 -17.90 12.68 -12.14
C ASP A 260 -18.54 14.08 -11.88
N PRO A 261 -19.68 14.16 -11.16
CA PRO A 261 -20.41 15.42 -10.96
C PRO A 261 -19.63 16.51 -10.23
N ARG A 262 -18.53 16.14 -9.57
CA ARG A 262 -17.61 17.10 -8.96
C ARG A 262 -16.77 17.81 -10.03
N ILE A 263 -16.63 17.28 -11.24
CA ILE A 263 -15.87 17.95 -12.31
C ILE A 263 -16.74 19.07 -12.90
N LEU A 264 -16.41 20.30 -12.51
CA LEU A 264 -17.16 21.50 -12.88
C LEU A 264 -16.31 22.53 -13.64
N PRO A 265 -16.88 23.19 -14.67
CA PRO A 265 -16.23 24.32 -15.34
C PRO A 265 -15.88 25.47 -14.39
N GLY A 266 -14.78 26.15 -14.70
CA GLY A 266 -14.17 27.25 -13.95
C GLY A 266 -13.14 26.80 -12.92
N PHE A 267 -13.06 25.51 -12.59
CA PHE A 267 -12.05 24.95 -11.70
C PHE A 267 -10.85 24.38 -12.49
N HIS A 268 -9.72 24.19 -11.82
CA HIS A 268 -8.51 23.66 -12.44
C HIS A 268 -8.34 22.17 -12.16
N TYR A 269 -7.91 21.43 -13.17
CA TYR A 269 -7.65 20.00 -13.06
C TYR A 269 -6.36 19.64 -13.80
N ARG A 270 -5.60 18.71 -13.22
CA ARG A 270 -4.55 17.96 -13.94
C ARG A 270 -5.17 16.67 -14.45
N VAL A 271 -4.91 16.33 -15.71
CA VAL A 271 -5.60 15.20 -16.38
C VAL A 271 -4.59 14.18 -16.88
N ARG A 272 -4.92 12.89 -16.75
CA ARG A 272 -4.19 11.78 -17.39
C ARG A 272 -5.12 10.64 -17.80
N PRO A 273 -4.70 9.79 -18.76
CA PRO A 273 -5.34 8.49 -18.99
C PRO A 273 -5.19 7.57 -17.76
N ALA A 274 -6.25 6.86 -17.40
CA ALA A 274 -6.25 5.99 -16.21
C ALA A 274 -5.24 4.83 -16.35
N GLY A 275 -5.16 4.21 -17.53
CA GLY A 275 -4.23 3.13 -17.86
C GLY A 275 -2.74 3.52 -17.95
N HIS A 276 -2.41 4.82 -18.01
CA HIS A 276 -1.05 5.30 -18.26
C HIS A 276 -0.62 6.45 -17.33
N LYS A 277 -0.09 6.12 -16.15
CA LYS A 277 0.34 7.09 -15.12
C LYS A 277 1.44 8.08 -15.55
N ARG A 278 2.26 7.76 -16.55
CA ARG A 278 3.41 8.60 -16.93
C ARG A 278 3.10 9.69 -17.94
N ARG A 279 1.90 9.71 -18.50
CA ARG A 279 1.55 10.62 -19.60
C ARG A 279 0.35 11.48 -19.22
N HIS A 280 0.61 12.51 -18.42
CA HIS A 280 -0.37 13.57 -18.25
C HIS A 280 -0.64 14.27 -19.59
N LEU A 281 -1.90 14.64 -19.79
CA LEU A 281 -2.26 15.55 -20.85
C LEU A 281 -1.70 16.94 -20.52
N PHE A 282 -1.59 17.81 -21.53
CA PHE A 282 -1.14 19.19 -21.35
C PHE A 282 0.21 19.34 -20.62
N ARG A 283 1.13 18.39 -20.87
CA ARG A 283 2.47 18.34 -20.23
C ARG A 283 2.44 18.30 -18.70
N GLY A 284 1.33 17.84 -18.09
CA GLY A 284 1.18 17.79 -16.64
C GLY A 284 0.69 19.09 -16.00
N ASN A 285 0.40 20.12 -16.78
CA ASN A 285 -0.14 21.37 -16.27
C ASN A 285 -1.59 21.17 -15.81
N ALA A 286 -1.93 21.76 -14.66
CA ALA A 286 -3.31 21.90 -14.24
C ALA A 286 -3.94 23.09 -14.98
N LEU A 287 -4.93 22.82 -15.83
CA LEU A 287 -5.59 23.84 -16.63
C LEU A 287 -7.01 24.10 -16.14
N ARG A 288 -7.51 25.32 -16.34
CA ARG A 288 -8.90 25.67 -16.07
C ARG A 288 -9.83 24.96 -17.04
N LEU A 289 -10.78 24.20 -16.53
CA LEU A 289 -11.84 23.62 -17.33
C LEU A 289 -12.81 24.72 -17.78
N VAL A 290 -13.01 24.87 -19.09
CA VAL A 290 -13.85 25.93 -19.66
C VAL A 290 -15.27 25.42 -19.91
N SER A 291 -15.40 24.21 -20.47
CA SER A 291 -16.71 23.64 -20.78
C SER A 291 -16.66 22.12 -20.89
N ILE A 292 -17.84 21.53 -20.71
CA ILE A 292 -18.13 20.12 -20.91
C ILE A 292 -19.29 20.05 -21.91
N GLY A 293 -19.05 19.46 -23.07
CA GLY A 293 -20.04 19.30 -24.13
C GLY A 293 -21.14 18.31 -23.77
N LEU A 294 -22.27 18.42 -24.44
CA LEU A 294 -23.37 17.47 -24.36
C LEU A 294 -23.13 16.29 -25.33
N GLY A 295 -23.89 15.20 -25.17
CA GLY A 295 -23.84 14.01 -26.02
C GLY A 295 -23.07 12.83 -25.41
N TYR A 296 -22.76 11.85 -26.28
CA TYR A 296 -22.17 10.55 -25.90
C TYR A 296 -20.67 10.62 -25.64
N GLY A 297 -19.91 11.09 -26.63
CA GLY A 297 -18.56 11.62 -26.40
C GLY A 297 -18.71 13.07 -26.00
N LYS A 298 -18.38 13.42 -24.75
CA LYS A 298 -18.47 14.79 -24.26
C LYS A 298 -17.16 15.50 -24.57
N ARG A 299 -17.23 16.60 -25.31
CA ARG A 299 -16.06 17.44 -25.59
C ARG A 299 -15.68 18.20 -24.33
N ILE A 300 -14.49 17.93 -23.80
CA ILE A 300 -13.96 18.58 -22.60
C ILE A 300 -12.93 19.60 -23.06
N THR A 301 -13.17 20.87 -22.75
CA THR A 301 -12.35 21.99 -23.24
C THR A 301 -11.71 22.72 -22.08
N PHE A 302 -10.40 22.90 -22.13
CA PHE A 302 -9.60 23.63 -21.16
C PHE A 302 -9.15 24.98 -21.72
N ALA A 303 -8.84 25.92 -20.82
CA ALA A 303 -8.33 27.22 -21.20
C ALA A 303 -6.97 27.07 -21.90
N PRO A 304 -6.69 27.87 -22.94
CA PRO A 304 -5.37 27.92 -23.54
C PRO A 304 -4.34 28.45 -22.54
N ASP A 305 -3.08 28.10 -22.73
CA ASP A 305 -1.99 28.79 -22.03
C ASP A 305 -2.03 30.30 -22.40
N PRO A 306 -1.72 31.22 -21.48
CA PRO A 306 -1.79 32.67 -21.73
C PRO A 306 -0.99 33.14 -22.97
N GLY A 307 0.02 32.37 -23.40
CA GLY A 307 0.84 32.65 -24.60
C GLY A 307 0.32 32.03 -25.91
N CYS A 308 -0.76 31.25 -25.89
CA CYS A 308 -1.23 30.44 -27.03
C CYS A 308 -2.73 30.66 -27.34
N LEU A 309 -3.18 31.92 -27.31
CA LEU A 309 -4.60 32.28 -27.53
C LEU A 309 -5.15 31.92 -28.93
N ASN A 310 -4.29 31.82 -29.94
CA ASN A 310 -4.71 31.68 -31.35
C ASN A 310 -4.71 30.24 -31.90
N SER A 311 -4.39 29.23 -31.08
CA SER A 311 -4.45 27.80 -31.49
C SER A 311 -4.79 26.88 -30.31
N PRO A 312 -6.04 26.92 -29.79
CA PRO A 312 -6.39 26.17 -28.59
C PRO A 312 -6.65 24.68 -28.89
N ASP A 313 -5.57 23.88 -28.87
CA ASP A 313 -5.64 22.41 -28.92
C ASP A 313 -5.90 21.77 -27.54
N ASN A 314 -6.31 22.58 -26.55
CA ASN A 314 -6.55 22.15 -25.18
C ASN A 314 -7.95 21.53 -25.00
N TYR A 315 -8.33 20.58 -25.86
CA TYR A 315 -9.57 19.83 -25.73
C TYR A 315 -9.39 18.35 -26.08
N PHE A 316 -10.29 17.52 -25.58
CA PHE A 316 -10.39 16.10 -25.95
C PHE A 316 -11.84 15.63 -25.74
N TRP A 317 -12.12 14.39 -26.12
CA TRP A 317 -13.42 13.77 -25.88
C TRP A 317 -13.30 12.76 -24.73
N SER A 318 -14.35 12.65 -23.92
CA SER A 318 -14.40 11.72 -22.78
C SER A 318 -14.25 10.24 -23.14
N ASP A 319 -14.39 9.90 -24.43
CA ASP A 319 -14.21 8.55 -25.02
C ASP A 319 -12.91 8.42 -25.82
N SER A 320 -12.07 9.46 -25.89
CA SER A 320 -10.79 9.41 -26.62
C SER A 320 -9.79 8.40 -26.03
N HIS A 321 -10.00 7.96 -24.79
CA HIS A 321 -9.15 6.99 -24.10
C HIS A 321 -10.01 5.80 -23.64
N PRO A 322 -9.74 4.57 -24.15
CA PRO A 322 -10.57 3.40 -23.84
C PRO A 322 -10.54 3.02 -22.36
N ASP A 323 -9.41 3.28 -21.69
CA ASP A 323 -9.25 3.01 -20.26
C ASP A 323 -9.85 4.11 -19.37
N GLY A 324 -10.42 5.17 -19.94
CA GLY A 324 -10.90 6.34 -19.20
C GLY A 324 -9.79 7.32 -18.79
N LEU A 325 -10.21 8.37 -18.08
CA LEU A 325 -9.40 9.51 -17.66
C LEU A 325 -9.57 9.76 -16.15
N GLY A 326 -8.47 10.14 -15.51
CA GLY A 326 -8.44 10.63 -14.13
C GLY A 326 -8.25 12.14 -14.09
N PHE A 327 -9.13 12.83 -13.36
CA PHE A 327 -9.06 14.27 -13.12
C PHE A 327 -8.63 14.54 -11.68
N GLU A 328 -7.42 15.06 -11.50
CA GLU A 328 -6.92 15.52 -10.20
C GLU A 328 -7.31 17.00 -10.02
N PRO A 329 -8.09 17.38 -8.99
CA PRO A 329 -8.39 18.79 -8.72
C PRO A 329 -7.11 19.55 -8.35
N SER A 330 -7.02 20.83 -8.72
CA SER A 330 -5.84 21.66 -8.41
C SER A 330 -6.27 23.06 -7.95
N ALA A 331 -6.40 23.21 -6.63
CA ALA A 331 -6.69 24.49 -5.99
C ALA A 331 -5.43 25.34 -5.94
N VAL A 332 -4.40 24.87 -5.22
CA VAL A 332 -3.16 25.63 -4.96
C VAL A 332 -2.10 25.26 -6.00
N ARG A 333 -1.43 26.25 -6.59
CA ARG A 333 -0.46 26.06 -7.68
C ARG A 333 0.84 26.80 -7.37
N THR A 334 1.96 26.31 -7.93
CA THR A 334 3.26 27.00 -7.84
C THR A 334 3.15 28.45 -8.29
N GLY A 335 3.75 29.36 -7.54
CA GLY A 335 3.73 30.81 -7.78
C GLY A 335 2.60 31.57 -7.07
N MET A 336 1.61 30.88 -6.50
CA MET A 336 0.58 31.53 -5.69
C MET A 336 1.16 32.14 -4.41
N LYS A 337 0.59 33.26 -3.97
CA LYS A 337 1.00 33.99 -2.77
C LYS A 337 -0.16 34.10 -1.81
N PHE A 338 0.15 34.01 -0.52
CA PHE A 338 -0.82 34.10 0.55
C PHE A 338 -0.29 34.99 1.67
N ALA A 339 -1.17 35.75 2.30
CA ALA A 339 -0.91 36.39 3.59
C ALA A 339 -1.36 35.46 4.72
N ILE A 340 -0.54 35.35 5.75
CA ILE A 340 -0.75 34.45 6.90
C ILE A 340 -1.37 35.26 8.04
N PHE A 341 -2.48 34.77 8.60
CA PHE A 341 -3.19 35.42 9.70
C PHE A 341 -3.45 34.46 10.86
N THR A 342 -3.51 35.03 12.07
CA THR A 342 -4.04 34.42 13.29
C THR A 342 -5.08 35.37 13.89
N GLY A 343 -6.36 35.00 13.78
CA GLY A 343 -7.45 35.97 13.97
C GLY A 343 -7.27 37.17 13.04
N GLU A 344 -7.23 38.37 13.60
CA GLU A 344 -7.08 39.64 12.86
C GLU A 344 -5.60 40.07 12.65
N GLN A 345 -4.63 39.35 13.23
CA GLN A 345 -3.23 39.72 13.16
C GLN A 345 -2.54 39.09 11.94
N LYS A 346 -2.02 39.93 11.02
CA LYS A 346 -1.12 39.47 9.94
C LYS A 346 0.21 39.05 10.56
N LEU A 347 0.68 37.86 10.19
CA LEU A 347 1.91 37.24 10.68
C LEU A 347 3.01 37.20 9.63
N GLY A 348 2.68 37.31 8.35
CA GLY A 348 3.64 37.20 7.27
C GLY A 348 3.01 36.81 5.94
N GLU A 349 3.83 36.27 5.05
CA GLU A 349 3.47 35.86 3.70
C GLU A 349 4.06 34.48 3.37
N ALA A 350 3.32 33.71 2.59
CA ALA A 350 3.73 32.42 2.06
C ALA A 350 3.66 32.44 0.52
N HIS A 351 4.74 31.98 -0.11
CA HIS A 351 4.83 31.82 -1.56
C HIS A 351 4.98 30.34 -1.90
N VAL A 352 4.06 29.79 -2.69
CA VAL A 352 4.05 28.37 -3.05
C VAL A 352 5.18 28.07 -4.00
N PHE A 353 6.17 27.32 -3.52
CA PHE A 353 7.33 26.88 -4.29
C PHE A 353 7.06 25.56 -5.02
N ARG A 354 6.44 24.58 -4.34
CA ARG A 354 6.10 23.27 -4.92
C ARG A 354 4.68 22.86 -4.54
N ALA A 355 3.96 22.33 -5.52
CA ALA A 355 2.62 21.77 -5.37
C ALA A 355 2.57 20.39 -6.07
N ASP A 356 3.50 19.52 -5.68
CA ASP A 356 3.70 18.22 -6.32
C ASP A 356 2.85 17.11 -5.71
N ALA A 357 2.39 17.28 -4.47
CA ALA A 357 1.52 16.31 -3.83
C ALA A 357 0.11 16.39 -4.43
N PRO A 358 -0.59 15.25 -4.57
CA PRO A 358 -1.97 15.25 -5.04
C PRO A 358 -2.89 16.05 -4.14
N GLN A 359 -3.80 16.80 -4.75
CA GLN A 359 -4.85 17.50 -4.02
C GLN A 359 -6.15 16.72 -4.09
N VAL A 360 -6.92 16.73 -3.00
CA VAL A 360 -8.08 15.84 -2.83
C VAL A 360 -9.31 16.65 -2.50
N GLU A 361 -10.35 16.57 -3.34
CA GLU A 361 -11.64 17.18 -3.03
C GLU A 361 -12.34 16.40 -1.91
N GLN A 362 -12.47 17.02 -0.74
CA GLN A 362 -13.12 16.45 0.45
C GLN A 362 -14.63 16.66 0.42
N LYS A 363 -15.07 17.81 -0.08
CA LYS A 363 -16.47 18.26 -0.01
C LYS A 363 -16.78 19.28 -1.11
N GLN A 364 -18.00 19.23 -1.63
CA GLN A 364 -18.59 20.25 -2.52
C GLN A 364 -19.96 20.67 -2.01
N GLU A 365 -20.24 21.97 -1.99
CA GLU A 365 -21.50 22.54 -1.52
C GLU A 365 -22.02 23.63 -2.44
N LEU A 366 -23.35 23.80 -2.43
CA LEU A 366 -24.05 24.89 -3.11
C LEU A 366 -24.52 25.89 -2.05
N VAL A 367 -23.89 27.07 -2.01
CA VAL A 367 -24.18 28.13 -1.05
C VAL A 367 -24.96 29.24 -1.73
N ILE A 368 -26.10 29.64 -1.15
CA ILE A 368 -26.91 30.76 -1.64
C ILE A 368 -26.49 32.01 -0.88
N VAL A 369 -25.71 32.88 -1.53
CA VAL A 369 -25.22 34.13 -0.95
C VAL A 369 -26.05 35.27 -1.54
N SER A 370 -27.14 35.63 -0.85
CA SER A 370 -28.01 36.78 -1.19
C SER A 370 -28.96 36.57 -2.40
N GLY A 371 -30.09 35.92 -2.16
CA GLY A 371 -31.22 35.82 -3.10
C GLY A 371 -31.18 34.61 -4.05
N PRO A 372 -32.31 34.29 -4.73
CA PRO A 372 -32.50 33.07 -5.53
C PRO A 372 -31.55 32.96 -6.74
N ASP A 373 -30.82 34.02 -7.05
CA ASP A 373 -29.96 34.13 -8.21
C ASP A 373 -28.46 34.05 -7.90
N CYS A 374 -28.01 33.90 -6.66
CA CYS A 374 -26.57 33.89 -6.33
C CYS A 374 -26.11 32.54 -5.77
N LEU A 375 -26.31 31.48 -6.56
CA LEU A 375 -25.76 30.16 -6.29
C LEU A 375 -24.23 30.16 -6.48
N THR A 376 -23.51 29.86 -5.40
CA THR A 376 -22.06 29.77 -5.37
C THR A 376 -21.66 28.34 -5.07
N ILE A 377 -20.79 27.79 -5.91
CA ILE A 377 -20.23 26.45 -5.70
C ILE A 377 -18.99 26.61 -4.84
N VAL A 378 -18.94 25.93 -3.70
CA VAL A 378 -17.81 25.94 -2.79
C VAL A 378 -17.22 24.53 -2.71
N LYS A 379 -15.90 24.43 -2.88
CA LYS A 379 -15.14 23.19 -2.77
C LYS A 379 -14.13 23.28 -1.63
N HIS A 380 -14.05 22.21 -0.85
CA HIS A 380 -13.03 21.99 0.16
C HIS A 380 -12.02 21.01 -0.41
N ILE A 381 -10.81 21.50 -0.72
CA ILE A 381 -9.77 20.71 -1.36
C ILE A 381 -8.61 20.61 -0.39
N HIS A 382 -8.28 19.39 0.04
CA HIS A 382 -7.08 19.15 0.82
C HIS A 382 -5.84 19.40 -0.02
N VAL A 383 -4.88 20.11 0.55
CA VAL A 383 -3.62 20.47 -0.10
C VAL A 383 -2.45 20.15 0.81
N ASP A 384 -1.33 19.80 0.19
CA ASP A 384 -0.05 19.58 0.83
C ASP A 384 1.03 20.16 -0.08
N VAL A 385 1.56 21.32 0.29
CA VAL A 385 2.42 22.13 -0.56
C VAL A 385 3.68 22.53 0.18
N THR A 386 4.73 22.86 -0.56
CA THR A 386 5.94 23.48 0.00
C THR A 386 5.92 24.97 -0.32
N CYS A 387 6.00 25.80 0.71
CA CYS A 387 6.00 27.25 0.61
C CYS A 387 7.32 27.83 1.11
N HIS A 388 7.76 28.93 0.50
CA HIS A 388 8.69 29.87 1.11
C HIS A 388 7.89 30.83 2.01
N VAL A 389 8.15 30.80 3.31
CA VAL A 389 7.42 31.60 4.30
C VAL A 389 8.31 32.72 4.83
N THR A 390 7.79 33.95 4.84
CA THR A 390 8.44 35.14 5.39
C THR A 390 7.54 35.73 6.48
N MET A 391 8.08 35.91 7.69
CA MET A 391 7.32 36.39 8.85
C MET A 391 7.52 37.90 9.07
N ASP A 392 6.44 38.59 9.44
CA ASP A 392 6.44 40.01 9.81
C ASP A 392 6.87 40.14 11.29
N THR A 393 8.18 40.23 11.58
CA THR A 393 8.62 40.44 12.97
C THR A 393 8.45 41.90 13.40
N THR A 394 7.52 42.17 14.31
CA THR A 394 7.49 43.41 15.09
C THR A 394 8.55 43.37 16.19
N GLY A 395 9.82 43.70 15.90
CA GLY A 395 10.77 43.98 17.00
C GLY A 395 12.27 43.82 16.80
N ALA A 396 12.79 43.30 15.68
CA ALA A 396 14.23 43.17 15.49
C ALA A 396 14.70 44.01 14.29
N GLY A 397 15.53 45.01 14.56
CA GLY A 397 15.97 46.00 13.58
C GLY A 397 16.49 45.40 12.26
N GLY A 398 15.83 45.78 11.16
CA GLY A 398 16.45 46.06 9.86
C GLY A 398 17.22 44.95 9.15
N LYS A 399 17.12 43.68 9.55
CA LYS A 399 17.68 42.57 8.77
C LYS A 399 16.55 41.88 7.99
N PHE A 400 16.71 41.84 6.66
CA PHE A 400 15.87 41.03 5.78
C PHE A 400 15.81 39.61 6.33
N LEU A 401 14.61 39.14 6.68
CA LEU A 401 14.40 37.76 7.14
C LEU A 401 14.46 36.85 5.91
N GLU A 402 15.34 35.85 5.97
CA GLU A 402 15.42 34.84 4.91
C GLU A 402 14.12 34.01 4.88
N PRO A 403 13.57 33.74 3.68
CA PRO A 403 12.41 32.85 3.55
C PRO A 403 12.72 31.46 4.08
N HIS A 404 11.78 30.86 4.79
CA HIS A 404 11.90 29.50 5.30
C HIS A 404 11.13 28.54 4.40
N ASP A 405 11.77 27.44 3.99
CA ASP A 405 11.11 26.37 3.25
C ASP A 405 10.26 25.54 4.21
N MET A 406 8.96 25.47 3.95
CA MET A 406 8.00 24.83 4.85
C MET A 406 7.00 23.98 4.11
N ARG A 407 6.72 22.80 4.66
CA ARG A 407 5.54 22.01 4.27
C ARG A 407 4.31 22.59 4.96
N VAL A 408 3.31 22.93 4.16
CA VAL A 408 2.01 23.47 4.57
C VAL A 408 0.94 22.50 4.10
N SER A 409 0.26 21.86 5.05
CA SER A 409 -0.88 20.99 4.77
C SER A 409 -2.15 21.62 5.31
N GLY A 410 -3.25 21.59 4.58
CA GLY A 410 -4.51 22.18 5.03
C GLY A 410 -5.65 21.97 4.05
N THR A 411 -6.73 22.74 4.20
CA THR A 411 -7.89 22.68 3.32
C THR A 411 -8.07 24.03 2.62
N ALA A 412 -7.91 24.04 1.30
CA ALA A 412 -8.22 25.18 0.45
C ALA A 412 -9.73 25.28 0.21
N ILE A 413 -10.29 26.45 0.52
CA ILE A 413 -11.68 26.79 0.23
C ILE A 413 -11.70 27.51 -1.11
N VAL A 414 -12.30 26.88 -2.13
CA VAL A 414 -12.38 27.41 -3.48
C VAL A 414 -13.83 27.69 -3.83
N ALA A 415 -14.14 28.88 -4.30
CA ALA A 415 -15.52 29.26 -4.63
C ALA A 415 -15.64 29.78 -6.05
N LYS A 416 -16.79 29.50 -6.66
CA LYS A 416 -17.18 30.04 -7.96
C LYS A 416 -18.65 30.40 -7.95
N ASN A 417 -18.93 31.69 -8.17
CA ASN A 417 -20.30 32.13 -8.41
C ASN A 417 -20.68 32.00 -9.90
N LYS A 418 -21.97 32.21 -10.22
CA LYS A 418 -22.47 32.08 -11.60
C LYS A 418 -21.93 33.14 -12.57
N PHE A 419 -21.47 34.28 -12.06
CA PHE A 419 -20.96 35.40 -12.87
C PHE A 419 -19.45 35.30 -13.13
N GLN A 420 -18.74 34.49 -12.35
CA GLN A 420 -17.32 34.23 -12.50
C GLN A 420 -17.07 33.12 -13.53
N THR A 421 -16.09 33.36 -14.41
CA THR A 421 -15.59 32.37 -15.37
C THR A 421 -14.57 31.41 -14.75
N GLU A 422 -14.01 31.77 -13.60
CA GLU A 422 -12.96 31.05 -12.90
C GLU A 422 -13.28 30.98 -11.40
N ALA A 423 -12.97 29.84 -10.80
CA ALA A 423 -13.07 29.66 -9.37
C ALA A 423 -11.86 30.28 -8.67
N GLU A 424 -12.09 30.97 -7.58
CA GLU A 424 -11.07 31.65 -6.79
C GLU A 424 -10.88 30.94 -5.46
N ILE A 425 -9.63 30.87 -5.00
CA ILE A 425 -9.35 30.46 -3.63
C ILE A 425 -9.84 31.60 -2.73
N ILE A 426 -10.64 31.30 -1.73
CA ILE A 426 -11.04 32.28 -0.71
C ILE A 426 -9.97 32.34 0.37
N ARG A 427 -9.55 31.17 0.87
CA ARG A 427 -8.56 30.99 1.94
C ARG A 427 -8.15 29.53 2.08
N LEU A 428 -7.07 29.26 2.81
CA LEU A 428 -6.74 27.94 3.33
C LEU A 428 -6.91 27.93 4.86
N GLU A 429 -7.52 26.86 5.36
CA GLU A 429 -7.81 26.63 6.78
C GLU A 429 -7.23 25.30 7.25
N ASN A 430 -7.34 25.01 8.55
CA ASN A 430 -6.88 23.76 9.18
C ASN A 430 -5.40 23.46 8.89
N ILE A 431 -4.56 24.49 9.00
CA ILE A 431 -3.16 24.43 8.59
C ILE A 431 -2.33 23.62 9.59
N GLY A 432 -1.72 22.54 9.11
CA GLY A 432 -0.61 21.83 9.74
C GLY A 432 0.73 22.28 9.17
N LEU A 433 1.65 22.67 10.06
CA LEU A 433 3.02 23.06 9.73
C LEU A 433 4.02 22.02 10.26
N ASP A 434 5.21 21.99 9.65
CA ASP A 434 6.33 21.19 10.14
C ASP A 434 6.81 21.69 11.53
N SER A 435 7.32 20.75 12.32
CA SER A 435 7.55 20.80 13.77
C SER A 435 8.37 21.97 14.32
N GLN A 436 9.22 22.61 13.52
CA GLN A 436 10.11 23.69 13.97
C GLN A 436 9.38 25.01 14.25
N LEU A 437 8.20 25.22 13.64
CA LEU A 437 7.40 26.45 13.79
C LEU A 437 6.08 26.24 14.55
N ASN A 438 5.61 25.01 14.75
CA ASN A 438 4.50 24.74 15.69
C ASN A 438 4.79 25.37 17.06
N VAL A 439 6.06 25.40 17.49
CA VAL A 439 6.50 26.03 18.75
C VAL A 439 6.29 27.56 18.76
N LEU A 440 6.43 28.24 17.61
CA LEU A 440 6.24 29.68 17.48
C LEU A 440 4.75 30.08 17.41
N PHE A 441 3.88 29.17 16.97
CA PHE A 441 2.43 29.38 16.89
C PHE A 441 1.64 28.82 18.08
N PHE A 442 2.25 27.95 18.90
CA PHE A 442 1.61 27.32 20.08
C PHE A 442 1.19 28.30 21.18
N THR A 443 1.69 29.54 21.15
CA THR A 443 1.40 30.56 22.16
C THR A 443 0.06 31.27 21.95
N GLN A 444 -0.58 31.10 20.79
CA GLN A 444 -1.90 31.66 20.50
C GLN A 444 -2.87 30.53 20.17
N LEU A 445 -3.92 30.35 20.97
CA LEU A 445 -4.98 29.33 20.82
C LEU A 445 -5.85 29.51 19.54
N ASN A 446 -5.37 30.25 18.54
CA ASN A 446 -6.11 30.65 17.36
C ASN A 446 -5.67 29.84 16.13
N GLU A 447 -6.62 29.52 15.26
CA GLU A 447 -6.36 28.81 14.01
C GLU A 447 -5.64 29.72 12.99
N LEU A 448 -4.64 29.16 12.30
CA LEU A 448 -3.95 29.83 11.21
C LEU A 448 -4.80 29.79 9.93
N VAL A 449 -4.93 30.95 9.28
CA VAL A 449 -5.64 31.10 8.01
C VAL A 449 -4.77 31.81 6.99
N PHE A 450 -4.71 31.28 5.77
CA PHE A 450 -3.93 31.85 4.69
C PHE A 450 -4.88 32.44 3.65
N TYR A 451 -4.79 33.74 3.39
CA TYR A 451 -5.61 34.44 2.40
C TYR A 451 -4.79 34.73 1.14
N PRO A 452 -5.32 34.47 -0.07
CA PRO A 452 -4.59 34.74 -1.30
C PRO A 452 -4.31 36.23 -1.48
N LEU A 453 -3.14 36.56 -2.05
CA LEU A 453 -2.65 37.91 -2.34
C LEU A 453 -2.84 38.34 -3.79
#